data_AF-A0A523PDW1-F1
#
_entry.id   AF-A0A523PDW1-F1
#
_cell.length_a   1.000
_cell.length_b   1.000
_cell.length_c   1.000
_cell.angle_alpha   90.00
_cell.angle_beta   90.00
_cell.angle_gamma   90.00
#
_symmetry.space_group_name_H-M   'P 1'
#
loop_
_entity.id
_entity.type
_entity.pdbx_description
1 polymer ?
#
loop_
_entity_poly.entity_id
_entity_poly.type
_entity_poly.pdbx_seq_one_letter_code
_entity_poly.pdbx_strand_id
1 'polypeptide(L)'
;MNTHLAINVRAVTYGLRLTLGLVLLVMLNGCGSSVKVVADHDPATDFSAYRTYQWMPEPETDQMQRGLIWRDIKQAIDNRRFSAVFDDTLFDRRLTDIFCTFTIPDPVSVMKEESASKP
;
A
#
# COMPACT_ATOMS: atom_id res chain seq x y z
N MET A 1 53.72 32.13 -11.70
CA MET A 1 52.74 31.44 -12.54
C MET A 1 51.99 30.42 -11.69
N ASN A 2 50.65 30.34 -11.81
CA ASN A 2 49.76 29.27 -11.28
C ASN A 2 48.91 29.54 -10.02
N THR A 3 48.61 30.79 -9.67
CA THR A 3 47.58 31.09 -8.66
C THR A 3 46.14 30.92 -9.18
N HIS A 4 45.91 31.17 -10.47
CA HIS A 4 44.59 31.03 -11.10
C HIS A 4 44.09 29.57 -11.19
N LEU A 5 45.00 28.60 -11.31
CA LEU A 5 44.63 27.18 -11.43
C LEU A 5 44.12 26.61 -10.10
N ALA A 6 44.72 27.02 -8.98
CA ALA A 6 44.35 26.55 -7.64
C ALA A 6 42.96 27.01 -7.18
N ILE A 7 42.52 28.18 -7.66
CA ILE A 7 41.20 28.76 -7.32
C ILE A 7 40.08 27.96 -7.99
N ASN A 8 40.27 27.58 -9.26
CA ASN A 8 39.27 26.82 -10.03
C ASN A 8 39.05 25.40 -9.47
N VAL A 9 40.11 24.73 -9.02
CA VAL A 9 40.01 23.38 -8.43
C VAL A 9 39.22 23.39 -7.12
N ARG A 10 39.41 24.42 -6.28
CA ARG A 10 38.66 24.59 -5.04
C ARG A 10 37.18 24.87 -5.33
N ALA A 11 36.87 25.78 -6.26
CA ALA A 11 35.50 26.11 -6.65
C ALA A 11 34.72 24.89 -7.18
N VAL A 12 35.36 24.06 -8.03
CA VAL A 12 34.75 22.82 -8.55
C VAL A 12 34.50 21.80 -7.43
N THR A 13 35.44 21.65 -6.50
CA THR A 13 35.29 20.72 -5.37
C THR A 13 34.17 21.14 -4.41
N TYR A 14 34.04 22.44 -4.13
CA TYR A 14 32.94 22.96 -3.31
C TYR A 14 31.58 22.86 -4.02
N GLY A 15 31.55 23.13 -5.33
CA GLY A 15 30.36 22.95 -6.15
C GLY A 15 29.87 21.50 -6.14
N LEU A 16 30.78 20.54 -6.34
CA LEU A 16 30.46 19.11 -6.33
C LEU A 16 29.95 18.62 -4.97
N ARG A 17 30.52 19.12 -3.86
CA ARG A 17 30.06 18.76 -2.50
C ARG A 17 28.67 19.34 -2.21
N LEU A 18 28.39 20.55 -2.66
CA LEU A 18 27.08 21.19 -2.51
C LEU A 18 26.00 20.47 -3.33
N THR A 19 26.28 20.14 -4.59
CA THR A 19 25.32 19.41 -5.43
C THR A 19 25.05 18.01 -4.90
N LEU A 20 26.09 17.29 -4.45
CA LEU A 20 25.93 15.96 -3.82
C LEU A 20 25.07 16.04 -2.56
N GLY A 21 25.32 17.03 -1.69
CA GLY A 21 24.52 17.25 -0.49
C GLY A 21 23.05 17.55 -0.82
N LEU A 22 22.79 18.37 -1.84
CA LEU A 22 21.44 18.71 -2.28
C LEU A 22 20.67 17.49 -2.81
N VAL A 23 21.32 16.64 -3.63
CA VAL A 23 20.70 15.42 -4.17
C VAL A 23 20.31 14.46 -3.04
N LEU A 24 21.17 14.30 -2.04
CA LEU A 24 20.90 13.43 -0.90
C LEU A 24 19.69 13.93 -0.08
N LEU A 25 19.56 15.25 0.07
CA LEU A 25 18.46 15.90 0.77
C LEU A 25 17.12 15.74 0.02
N VAL A 26 17.13 15.82 -1.31
CA VAL A 26 15.94 15.56 -2.14
C VAL A 26 15.49 14.09 -2.03
N MET A 27 16.44 13.15 -2.02
CA MET A 27 16.14 11.72 -1.87
C MET A 27 15.51 11.38 -0.50
N LEU A 28 15.91 12.08 0.57
CA LEU A 28 15.33 11.92 1.92
C LEU A 28 13.88 12.38 2.01
N ASN A 29 13.46 13.37 1.20
CA ASN A 29 12.08 13.86 1.20
C ASN A 29 11.12 12.97 0.37
N GLY A 30 11.64 12.00 -0.38
CA GLY A 30 10.83 11.09 -1.20
C GLY A 30 10.15 9.93 -0.45
N CYS A 31 10.49 9.70 0.83
CA CYS A 31 9.97 8.56 1.60
C CYS A 31 8.56 8.79 2.18
N GLY A 32 7.95 9.96 1.93
CA GLY A 32 6.69 10.38 2.54
C GLY A 32 5.40 9.95 1.83
N SER A 33 5.44 9.05 0.84
CA SER A 33 4.21 8.57 0.19
C SER A 33 3.38 7.75 1.19
N SER A 34 2.53 8.43 1.94
CA SER A 34 1.62 7.81 2.90
C SER A 34 0.38 7.35 2.17
N VAL A 35 0.16 6.03 2.11
CA VAL A 35 -1.12 5.48 1.68
C VAL A 35 -2.17 5.93 2.68
N LYS A 36 -3.20 6.64 2.21
CA LYS A 36 -4.35 7.02 3.04
C LYS A 36 -5.21 5.77 3.25
N VAL A 37 -5.15 5.22 4.45
CA VAL A 37 -6.02 4.13 4.88
C VAL A 37 -7.17 4.73 5.66
N VAL A 38 -8.40 4.59 5.16
CA VAL A 38 -9.61 4.89 5.92
C VAL A 38 -10.16 3.55 6.38
N ALA A 39 -10.28 3.38 7.70
CA ALA A 39 -10.87 2.19 8.30
C ALA A 39 -12.17 2.63 8.98
N ASP A 40 -13.26 1.97 8.61
CA ASP A 40 -14.57 2.14 9.21
C ASP A 40 -15.03 0.80 9.77
N HIS A 41 -15.61 0.80 10.96
CA HIS A 41 -16.14 -0.39 11.63
C HIS A 41 -17.25 0.01 12.59
N ASP A 42 -18.17 -0.92 12.84
CA ASP A 42 -19.21 -0.73 13.85
C ASP A 42 -18.64 -0.88 15.28
N PRO A 43 -18.66 0.17 16.12
CA PRO A 43 -18.13 0.10 17.48
C PRO A 43 -18.99 -0.73 18.43
N ALA A 44 -20.24 -1.05 18.06
CA ALA A 44 -21.11 -1.91 18.86
C ALA A 44 -20.83 -3.41 18.64
N THR A 45 -20.06 -3.76 17.61
CA THR A 45 -19.75 -5.15 17.26
C THR A 45 -18.59 -5.69 18.08
N ASP A 46 -18.81 -6.79 18.81
CA ASP A 46 -17.75 -7.53 19.50
C ASP A 46 -17.09 -8.53 18.54
N PHE A 47 -15.99 -8.12 17.92
CA PHE A 47 -15.22 -8.97 17.01
C PHE A 47 -14.55 -10.17 17.69
N SER A 48 -14.48 -10.19 19.02
CA SER A 48 -13.91 -11.31 19.76
C SER A 48 -14.84 -12.53 19.80
N ALA A 49 -16.08 -12.42 19.34
CA ALA A 49 -17.00 -13.55 19.20
C ALA A 49 -16.70 -14.41 17.96
N TYR A 50 -16.07 -13.84 16.93
CA TYR A 50 -15.80 -14.52 15.67
C TYR A 50 -14.47 -15.28 15.72
N ARG A 51 -14.44 -16.49 15.16
CA ARG A 51 -13.29 -17.41 15.22
C ARG A 51 -12.86 -17.90 13.84
N THR A 52 -13.75 -17.86 12.87
CA THR A 52 -13.48 -18.31 11.50
C THR A 52 -13.69 -17.17 10.51
N TYR A 53 -12.87 -17.14 9.47
CA TYR A 53 -13.09 -16.27 8.32
C TYR A 53 -12.87 -17.05 7.03
N GLN A 54 -13.47 -16.56 5.95
CA GLN A 54 -13.24 -17.12 4.63
C GLN A 54 -13.24 -16.03 3.58
N TRP A 55 -12.36 -16.18 2.60
CA TRP A 55 -12.36 -15.36 1.41
C TRP A 55 -13.55 -15.71 0.52
N MET A 56 -14.24 -14.67 0.02
CA MET A 56 -15.18 -14.85 -1.08
C MET A 56 -14.47 -15.39 -2.33
N PRO A 57 -15.17 -16.13 -3.20
CA PRO A 57 -14.59 -16.61 -4.46
C PRO A 57 -14.04 -15.45 -5.25
N GLU A 58 -12.90 -15.67 -5.89
CA GLU A 58 -12.36 -14.71 -6.84
C GLU A 58 -13.43 -14.48 -7.95
N PRO A 59 -13.76 -13.22 -8.26
CA PRO A 59 -14.71 -12.94 -9.33
C PRO A 59 -14.16 -13.46 -10.66
N GLU A 60 -15.00 -14.15 -11.45
CA GLU A 60 -14.69 -14.70 -12.78
C GLU A 60 -14.49 -13.59 -13.83
N THR A 61 -13.52 -12.71 -13.59
CA THR A 61 -13.16 -11.64 -14.53
C THR A 61 -11.94 -12.07 -15.33
N ASP A 62 -12.07 -12.00 -16.65
CA ASP A 62 -11.24 -12.62 -17.70
C ASP A 62 -9.81 -12.03 -17.86
N GLN A 63 -9.23 -11.50 -16.78
CA GLN A 63 -7.93 -10.82 -16.82
C GLN A 63 -6.95 -11.56 -15.92
N MET A 64 -6.08 -12.35 -16.55
CA MET A 64 -4.96 -13.08 -15.95
C MET A 64 -4.08 -12.20 -15.02
N GLN A 65 -4.01 -10.89 -15.25
CA GLN A 65 -3.32 -9.92 -14.39
C GLN A 65 -4.02 -9.68 -13.04
N ARG A 66 -5.36 -9.74 -12.98
CA ARG A 66 -6.12 -9.57 -11.74
C ARG A 66 -5.90 -10.74 -10.79
N GLY A 67 -5.72 -11.96 -11.31
CA GLY A 67 -5.47 -13.12 -10.47
C GLY A 67 -4.14 -13.09 -9.70
N LEU A 68 -3.10 -12.48 -10.29
CA LEU A 68 -1.83 -12.26 -9.58
C LEU A 68 -2.00 -11.22 -8.46
N ILE A 69 -2.64 -10.09 -8.77
CA ILE A 69 -2.93 -9.06 -7.76
C ILE A 69 -3.80 -9.65 -6.64
N TRP A 70 -4.78 -10.48 -7.00
CA TRP A 70 -5.68 -11.11 -6.04
C TRP A 70 -4.94 -12.04 -5.10
N ARG A 71 -4.09 -12.91 -5.66
CA ARG A 71 -3.23 -13.79 -4.87
C ARG A 71 -2.31 -13.00 -3.94
N ASP A 72 -1.69 -11.94 -4.44
CA ASP A 72 -0.70 -11.16 -3.68
C ASP A 72 -1.36 -10.38 -2.53
N ILE A 73 -2.54 -9.77 -2.76
CA ILE A 73 -3.32 -9.08 -1.71
C ILE A 73 -3.79 -10.08 -0.66
N LYS A 74 -4.38 -11.20 -1.10
CA LYS A 74 -4.85 -12.26 -0.21
C LYS A 74 -3.71 -12.75 0.69
N GLN A 75 -2.57 -13.10 0.09
CA GLN A 75 -1.40 -13.56 0.82
C GLN A 75 -0.85 -12.50 1.78
N ALA A 76 -0.81 -11.22 1.39
CA ALA A 76 -0.36 -10.14 2.26
C ALA A 76 -1.26 -9.96 3.49
N ILE A 77 -2.57 -10.16 3.35
CA ILE A 77 -3.54 -10.07 4.44
C ILE A 77 -3.45 -11.30 5.35
N ASP A 78 -3.43 -12.51 4.78
CA ASP A 78 -3.32 -13.77 5.53
C ASP A 78 -2.03 -13.80 6.39
N ASN A 79 -0.93 -13.25 5.85
CA ASN A 79 0.35 -13.13 6.56
C ASN A 79 0.33 -12.09 7.70
N ARG A 80 -0.59 -11.13 7.72
CA ARG A 80 -0.61 -10.01 8.68
C ARG A 80 -1.38 -10.32 9.97
N ARG A 81 -1.02 -11.42 10.65
CA ARG A 81 -1.65 -11.90 11.91
C ARG A 81 -3.14 -12.29 11.79
N PHE A 82 -3.76 -12.25 10.61
CA PHE A 82 -5.13 -12.76 10.44
C PHE A 82 -5.21 -14.24 10.80
N SER A 83 -4.28 -15.04 10.26
CA SER A 83 -4.09 -16.47 10.59
C SER A 83 -3.68 -16.75 12.05
N ALA A 84 -3.25 -15.72 12.80
CA ALA A 84 -2.92 -15.89 14.22
C ALA A 84 -4.14 -15.68 15.14
N VAL A 85 -5.20 -15.04 14.64
CA VAL A 85 -6.41 -14.71 15.39
C VAL A 85 -7.56 -15.64 15.01
N PHE A 86 -7.61 -16.08 13.76
CA PHE A 86 -8.67 -16.92 13.23
C PHE A 86 -8.13 -18.28 12.80
N ASP A 87 -8.95 -19.32 12.97
CA ASP A 87 -8.59 -20.69 12.61
C ASP A 87 -8.90 -20.96 11.12
N ASP A 88 -7.84 -21.12 10.34
CA ASP A 88 -7.91 -21.35 8.89
C ASP A 88 -8.30 -22.81 8.53
N THR A 89 -8.42 -23.71 9.52
CA THR A 89 -8.59 -25.15 9.26
C THR A 89 -10.04 -25.57 8.97
N LEU A 90 -11.02 -24.72 9.26
CA LEU A 90 -12.43 -24.98 9.02
C LEU A 90 -12.88 -24.42 7.67
N PHE A 91 -12.63 -25.18 6.61
CA PHE A 91 -13.01 -24.83 5.23
C PHE A 91 -14.51 -24.96 4.91
N ASP A 92 -15.36 -25.34 5.88
CA ASP A 92 -16.80 -25.43 5.65
C ASP A 92 -17.45 -24.04 5.70
N ARG A 93 -17.96 -23.60 4.54
CA ARG A 93 -18.73 -22.36 4.38
C ARG A 93 -19.86 -22.18 5.38
N ARG A 94 -20.41 -23.27 5.91
CA ARG A 94 -21.51 -23.23 6.89
C ARG A 94 -21.06 -22.85 8.30
N LEU A 95 -19.76 -22.89 8.56
CA LEU A 95 -19.14 -22.61 9.86
C LEU A 95 -18.32 -21.30 9.85
N THR A 96 -18.39 -20.55 8.76
CA THR A 96 -17.68 -19.27 8.61
C THR A 96 -18.45 -18.14 9.30
N ASP A 97 -17.79 -17.43 10.21
CA ASP A 97 -18.35 -16.25 10.87
C ASP A 97 -18.21 -14.97 10.02
N ILE A 98 -17.04 -14.78 9.40
CA ILE A 98 -16.70 -13.56 8.65
C ILE A 98 -16.35 -13.89 7.20
N PHE A 99 -16.93 -13.14 6.26
CA PHE A 99 -16.53 -13.20 4.86
C PHE A 99 -15.66 -12.00 4.48
N CYS A 100 -14.50 -12.28 3.90
CA CYS A 100 -13.57 -11.27 3.41
C CYS A 100 -13.70 -11.13 1.90
N THR A 101 -13.77 -9.89 1.42
CA THR A 101 -13.70 -9.55 0.00
C THR A 101 -12.94 -8.24 -0.15
N PHE A 102 -12.37 -8.02 -1.32
CA PHE A 102 -11.83 -6.72 -1.68
C PHE A 102 -12.22 -6.38 -3.09
N THR A 103 -12.32 -5.08 -3.37
CA THR A 103 -12.66 -4.57 -4.68
C THR A 103 -11.62 -3.54 -5.06
N ILE A 104 -11.02 -3.73 -6.23
CA ILE A 104 -10.16 -2.74 -6.84
C ILE A 104 -11.09 -1.89 -7.71
N PRO A 105 -11.37 -0.63 -7.32
CA PRO A 105 -12.23 0.21 -8.14
C PRO A 105 -11.55 0.45 -9.48
N ASP A 106 -12.34 0.45 -10.56
CA ASP A 106 -11.81 0.82 -11.87
C ASP A 106 -11.32 2.27 -11.80
N PRO A 107 -10.13 2.60 -12.35
CA PRO A 107 -9.57 3.95 -12.24
C PRO A 107 -10.49 5.03 -12.83
N VAL A 108 -11.40 4.64 -13.73
CA VAL A 108 -12.39 5.52 -14.36
C VAL A 108 -13.54 5.87 -13.40
N SER A 109 -13.93 4.98 -12.49
CA SER A 109 -15.03 5.25 -11.55
C SER A 109 -14.60 6.18 -10.41
N VAL A 110 -13.35 6.05 -9.94
CA VAL A 110 -12.79 6.86 -8.85
C VAL A 110 -12.77 8.35 -9.20
N MET A 111 -12.41 8.73 -10.43
CA MET A 111 -12.36 10.14 -10.83
C MET A 111 -13.74 10.82 -10.85
N LYS A 112 -14.81 10.05 -11.07
CA LYS A 112 -16.17 10.58 -11.18
C LYS A 112 -16.76 10.91 -9.81
N GLU A 113 -16.39 10.15 -8.79
CA GLU A 113 -16.86 10.33 -7.42
C GLU A 113 -16.13 11.50 -6.72
N GLU A 114 -14.84 11.69 -7.00
CA GLU A 114 -14.07 12.83 -6.48
C GLU A 114 -14.55 14.19 -7.01
N SER A 115 -15.09 14.22 -8.24
CA SER A 115 -15.72 15.44 -8.79
C SER A 115 -17.07 15.82 -8.17
N ALA A 116 -17.74 14.87 -7.50
CA ALA A 116 -19.07 15.07 -6.92
C ALA A 116 -19.04 15.38 -5.41
N SER A 117 -17.88 15.18 -4.76
CA SER A 117 -17.68 15.32 -3.30
C SER A 117 -17.07 16.67 -2.89
N LYS A 118 -16.88 17.61 -3.83
CA LYS A 118 -16.51 18.99 -3.51
C LYS A 118 -17.77 19.85 -3.37
N PRO A 119 -18.08 20.38 -2.16
CA PRO A 119 -19.09 21.42 -2.01
C PRO A 119 -18.67 22.74 -2.67
#